data_AF-A0A0K8P5Z1-F1
#
_entry.id   AF-A0A0K8P5Z1-F1
#
_cell.length_a   1.000
_cell.length_b   1.000
_cell.length_c   1.000
_cell.angle_alpha   90.00
_cell.angle_beta   90.00
_cell.angle_gamma   90.00
#
_symmetry.space_group_name_H-M   'P 1'
#
loop_
_entity.id
_entity.type
_entity.pdbx_description
1 polymer ?
#
loop_
_entity_poly.entity_id
_entity_poly.type
_entity_poly.pdbx_seq_one_letter_code
_entity_poly.pdbx_strand_id
1 'polypeptide(L)'
;MTLLALGVSRDAILDDFLVSNERWQPTDTSRDWTVISQVRAEYLDTAFAAIAGEWGSVDAYLDRALGLGAAARERLAARLLTDDLTRP
;
A
#
# COMPACT_ATOMS: atom_id res chain seq x y z
N MET A 1 -0.21 0.50 3.33
CA MET A 1 -0.51 1.66 4.20
C MET A 1 0.69 2.60 4.35
N THR A 2 1.91 2.11 4.54
CA THR A 2 3.11 2.97 4.62
C THR A 2 3.27 3.92 3.43
N LEU A 3 3.17 3.43 2.18
CA LEU A 3 3.27 4.29 0.99
C LEU A 3 2.18 5.37 0.93
N LEU A 4 0.95 5.06 1.34
CA LEU A 4 -0.13 6.06 1.45
C LEU A 4 0.19 7.13 2.49
N ALA A 5 0.76 6.73 3.63
CA ALA A 5 1.18 7.66 4.67
C ALA A 5 2.31 8.59 4.20
N LEU A 6 3.09 8.18 3.20
CA LEU A 6 4.10 8.98 2.53
C LEU A 6 3.55 9.84 1.38
N GLY A 7 2.24 9.80 1.11
CA GLY A 7 1.60 10.57 0.04
C GLY A 7 1.73 9.96 -1.35
N VAL A 8 2.18 8.71 -1.48
CA VAL A 8 2.23 8.00 -2.76
C VAL A 8 0.81 7.78 -3.29
N SER A 9 0.61 8.00 -4.59
CA SER A 9 -0.69 7.85 -5.24
C SER A 9 -1.19 6.40 -5.17
N ARG A 10 -2.52 6.23 -5.19
CA ARG A 10 -3.12 4.89 -5.18
C ARG A 10 -2.72 4.06 -6.39
N ASP A 11 -2.61 4.68 -7.56
CA ASP A 11 -2.22 4.00 -8.80
C ASP A 11 -0.79 3.44 -8.68
N ALA A 12 0.16 4.23 -8.18
CA ALA A 12 1.53 3.76 -7.99
C ALA A 12 1.64 2.63 -6.94
N ILE A 13 0.77 2.64 -5.92
CA ILE A 13 0.69 1.56 -4.93
C ILE A 13 0.08 0.30 -5.56
N LEU A 14 -0.94 0.45 -6.39
CA LEU A 14 -1.55 -0.68 -7.10
C LEU A 14 -0.53 -1.34 -8.04
N ASP A 15 0.23 -0.55 -8.78
CA ASP A 15 1.28 -1.05 -9.67
C ASP A 15 2.34 -1.84 -8.89
N ASP A 16 2.89 -1.27 -7.81
CA ASP A 16 3.88 -1.96 -6.95
C ASP A 16 3.29 -3.24 -6.31
N PHE A 17 2.02 -3.18 -5.89
CA PHE A 17 1.32 -4.33 -5.33
C PHE A 17 1.23 -5.46 -6.35
N LEU A 18 0.76 -5.20 -7.57
CA LEU A 18 0.60 -6.22 -8.61
C LEU A 18 1.92 -6.82 -9.07
N VAL A 19 3.00 -6.04 -9.10
CA VAL A 19 4.37 -6.52 -9.40
C VAL A 19 4.84 -7.59 -8.41
N SER A 20 4.26 -7.67 -7.20
CA SER A 20 4.61 -8.70 -6.22
C SER A 20 4.36 -10.13 -6.74
N ASN A 21 3.37 -10.32 -7.63
CA ASN A 21 3.10 -11.62 -8.27
C ASN A 21 4.27 -12.12 -9.13
N GLU A 22 5.07 -11.20 -9.69
CA GLU A 22 6.23 -11.55 -10.51
C GLU A 22 7.48 -11.81 -9.65
N ARG A 23 7.62 -11.05 -8.56
CA ARG A 23 8.81 -11.07 -7.70
C ARG A 23 8.83 -12.21 -6.71
N TRP A 24 7.66 -12.73 -6.34
CA TRP A 24 7.54 -13.79 -5.36
C TRP A 24 6.71 -14.93 -5.95
N GLN A 25 7.26 -16.15 -5.89
CA GLN A 25 6.58 -17.37 -6.31
C GLN A 25 6.54 -18.34 -5.13
N PRO A 26 5.40 -19.00 -4.88
CA PRO A 26 5.31 -19.96 -3.80
C PRO A 26 6.19 -21.17 -4.09
N THR A 27 6.85 -21.70 -3.05
CA THR A 27 7.61 -22.96 -3.16
C THR A 27 6.69 -24.15 -3.37
N ASP A 28 5.48 -24.10 -2.80
CA ASP A 28 4.42 -25.08 -3.04
C ASP A 28 3.57 -24.64 -4.24
N THR A 29 3.64 -25.39 -5.33
CA THR A 29 2.93 -25.12 -6.58
C THR A 29 1.60 -25.86 -6.68
N SER A 30 1.04 -26.34 -5.57
CA SER A 30 -0.33 -26.86 -5.58
C SER A 30 -1.28 -25.78 -6.12
N ARG A 31 -2.38 -26.21 -6.73
CA ARG A 31 -3.35 -25.28 -7.32
C ARG A 31 -3.92 -24.32 -6.27
N ASP A 32 -4.17 -24.82 -5.06
CA ASP A 32 -4.73 -24.04 -3.97
C ASP A 32 -3.73 -22.97 -3.50
N TRP A 33 -2.46 -23.35 -3.30
CA TRP A 33 -1.42 -22.42 -2.90
C TRP A 33 -1.13 -21.38 -3.97
N THR A 34 -1.12 -21.78 -5.24
CA THR A 34 -0.94 -20.86 -6.37
C THR A 34 -2.00 -19.76 -6.36
N VAL A 35 -3.25 -20.08 -6.06
CA VAL A 35 -4.34 -19.08 -6.00
C VAL A 35 -4.24 -18.19 -4.78
N ILE A 36 -4.04 -18.75 -3.58
CA ILE A 36 -4.03 -18.00 -2.31
C ILE A 36 -2.84 -17.05 -2.24
N SER A 37 -1.74 -17.41 -2.90
CA SER A 37 -0.49 -16.68 -2.81
C SER A 37 -0.40 -15.49 -3.78
N GLN A 38 -1.37 -15.34 -4.67
CA GLN A 38 -1.47 -14.21 -5.59
C GLN A 38 -2.09 -12.99 -4.92
N VAL A 39 -1.58 -11.82 -5.28
CA VAL A 39 -2.21 -10.54 -5.00
C VAL A 39 -3.04 -10.08 -6.20
N ARG A 40 -4.15 -9.38 -5.94
CA ARG A 40 -5.09 -8.94 -6.97
C ARG A 40 -5.61 -7.55 -6.67
N ALA A 41 -5.91 -6.76 -7.71
CA ALA A 41 -6.35 -5.38 -7.57
C ALA A 41 -7.57 -5.25 -6.65
N GLU A 42 -8.51 -6.20 -6.75
CA GLU A 42 -9.76 -6.20 -5.99
C GLU A 42 -9.53 -6.27 -4.48
N TYR A 43 -8.42 -6.87 -4.02
CA TYR A 43 -8.09 -6.92 -2.60
C TYR A 43 -7.74 -5.53 -2.07
N LEU A 44 -6.99 -4.77 -2.85
CA LEU A 44 -6.60 -3.41 -2.49
C LEU A 44 -7.80 -2.46 -2.59
N ASP A 45 -8.61 -2.59 -3.62
CA ASP A 45 -9.85 -1.83 -3.78
C ASP A 45 -10.83 -2.09 -2.63
N THR A 46 -11.00 -3.36 -2.24
CA THR A 46 -11.86 -3.73 -1.10
C THR A 46 -11.34 -3.12 0.19
N ALA A 47 -10.02 -3.13 0.43
CA ALA A 47 -9.44 -2.49 1.60
C ALA A 47 -9.68 -0.97 1.60
N PHE A 48 -9.54 -0.31 0.46
CA PHE A 48 -9.83 1.12 0.33
C PHE A 48 -11.32 1.45 0.54
N ALA A 49 -12.22 0.62 0.01
CA ALA A 49 -13.65 0.78 0.19
C ALA A 49 -14.03 0.60 1.67
N ALA A 50 -13.46 -0.38 2.37
CA ALA A 50 -13.66 -0.57 3.80
C ALA A 50 -13.18 0.64 4.62
N ILE A 51 -11.98 1.15 4.32
CA ILE A 51 -11.45 2.37 4.95
C ILE A 51 -12.39 3.56 4.73
N ALA A 52 -12.83 3.78 3.48
CA ALA A 52 -13.74 4.87 3.16
C ALA A 52 -15.10 4.72 3.87
N GLY A 53 -15.61 3.49 3.98
CA GLY A 53 -16.89 3.21 4.64
C GLY A 53 -16.86 3.46 6.15
N GLU A 54 -15.78 3.08 6.83
CA GLU A 54 -15.68 3.21 8.30
C GLU A 54 -15.13 4.57 8.74
N TRP A 55 -14.18 5.14 7.99
CA TRP A 55 -13.43 6.33 8.39
C TRP A 55 -13.71 7.56 7.53
N GLY A 56 -14.44 7.41 6.42
CA GLY A 56 -14.78 8.48 5.48
C GLY A 56 -13.66 8.85 4.50
N SER A 57 -12.40 8.75 4.91
CA SER A 57 -11.25 8.94 4.03
C SER A 57 -10.01 8.19 4.52
N VAL A 58 -9.05 8.00 3.62
CA VAL A 58 -7.74 7.44 3.99
C VAL A 58 -6.99 8.36 4.93
N ASP A 59 -7.07 9.69 4.75
CA ASP A 59 -6.46 10.65 5.68
C ASP A 59 -7.03 10.52 7.09
N ALA A 60 -8.35 10.40 7.22
CA ALA A 60 -9.00 10.22 8.52
C ALA A 60 -8.63 8.88 9.16
N TYR A 61 -8.48 7.82 8.36
CA TYR A 61 -8.00 6.52 8.85
C TYR A 61 -6.55 6.59 9.33
N LEU A 62 -5.64 7.18 8.55
CA LEU A 62 -4.24 7.35 8.93
C LEU A 62 -4.13 8.14 10.24
N ASP A 63 -4.84 9.26 10.36
CA ASP A 63 -4.79 10.11 11.54
C ASP A 63 -5.44 9.44 12.76
N ARG A 64 -6.71 9.03 12.65
CA ARG A 64 -7.53 8.64 13.80
C ARG A 64 -7.37 7.18 14.20
N ALA A 65 -7.21 6.27 13.23
CA ALA A 65 -7.06 4.84 13.52
C ALA A 65 -5.60 4.47 13.78
N LEU A 66 -4.67 5.04 13.01
CA LEU A 66 -3.24 4.69 13.08
C LEU A 66 -2.38 5.71 13.84
N GLY A 67 -2.93 6.86 14.25
CA GLY A 67 -2.17 7.92 14.93
C GLY A 67 -1.14 8.61 14.02
N LEU A 68 -1.27 8.44 12.70
CA LEU A 68 -0.37 8.98 11.68
C LEU A 68 -0.93 10.31 11.13
N GLY A 69 -1.10 11.28 12.03
CA GLY A 69 -1.43 12.66 11.66
C GLY A 69 -0.32 13.35 10.85
N ALA A 70 -0.59 14.57 10.38
CA ALA A 70 0.30 15.32 9.46
C ALA A 70 1.78 15.35 9.90
N ALA A 71 2.06 15.77 11.14
CA ALA A 71 3.44 15.85 11.63
C ALA A 71 4.15 14.48 11.70
N ALA A 72 3.42 13.39 11.95
CA ALA A 72 4.01 12.05 11.94
C ALA A 72 4.35 11.61 10.51
N ARG A 73 3.48 11.93 9.55
CA ARG A 73 3.68 11.65 8.12
C ARG A 73 4.86 12.43 7.54
N GLU A 74 4.99 13.71 7.88
CA GLU A 74 6.15 14.53 7.49
C GLU A 74 7.48 13.93 8.00
N ARG A 75 7.51 13.47 9.26
CA ARG A 75 8.71 12.82 9.83
C ARG A 75 9.05 11.47 9.19
N LEU A 76 8.03 10.73 8.74
CA LEU A 76 8.22 9.49 7.99
C LEU A 76 8.74 9.79 6.58
N ALA A 77 8.16 10.77 5.90
CA ALA A 77 8.60 11.24 4.59
C ALA A 77 10.07 11.68 4.61
N ALA A 78 10.47 12.50 5.57
CA ALA A 78 11.85 12.95 5.71
C ALA A 78 12.89 11.83 5.95
N ARG A 79 12.45 10.63 6.37
CA ARG A 79 13.33 9.48 6.63
C ARG A 79 13.35 8.47 5.50
N LEU A 80 12.23 8.31 4.80
CA LEU A 80 11.99 7.22 3.85
C LEU A 80 11.97 7.67 2.39
N LEU A 81 11.76 8.96 2.14
CA LEU A 81 11.90 9.54 0.83
C LEU A 81 13.32 10.07 0.69
N THR A 82 14.00 9.64 -0.37
CA THR A 82 15.24 10.26 -0.84
C THR A 82 14.90 11.21 -1.98
N ASP A 83 15.67 12.29 -2.10
CA ASP A 83 15.49 13.34 -3.13
C ASP A 83 15.95 12.87 -4.53
N ASP A 84 15.75 11.58 -4.83
CA ASP A 84 16.30 10.95 -6.02
C ASP A 84 15.35 11.09 -7.21
N LEU A 85 15.37 12.29 -7.81
CA LEU A 85 14.93 12.52 -9.20
C LEU A 85 15.97 12.01 -10.23
N THR A 86 16.91 11.17 -9.83
CA THR A 86 18.04 10.70 -10.65
C THR A 86 18.17 9.18 -10.63
N ARG A 87 17.11 8.47 -11.03
CA ARG A 87 17.31 7.13 -11.57
C ARG A 87 17.67 7.26 -13.07
N PRO A 88 18.80 6.71 -13.55
CA PRO A 88 19.20 6.76 -14.95
C PRO A 88 18.22 6.00 -15.86
#